data_AF-A0A2N3F0C2-F1
#
_entry.id   AF-A0A2N3F0C2-F1
#
_cell.length_a   1.000
_cell.length_b   1.000
_cell.length_c   1.000
_cell.angle_alpha   90.00
_cell.angle_beta   90.00
_cell.angle_gamma   90.00
#
_symmetry.space_group_name_H-M   'P 1'
#
loop_
_entity.id
_entity.type
_entity.pdbx_description
1 polymer ?
#
loop_
_entity_poly.entity_id
_entity_poly.type
_entity_poly.pdbx_seq_one_letter_code
_entity_poly.pdbx_strand_id
1 'polypeptide(L)' 'MTDGPVNLNRVRKQRARAERQARADQNAARFGRTKAQKILEEAEADKARRTLDQHRREEK' A
#
# COMPACT_ATOMS: atom_id res chain seq x y z
N MET A 1 -24.28 10.58 -24.50
CA MET A 1 -25.04 9.71 -23.60
C MET A 1 -24.79 8.27 -24.04
N THR A 2 -23.94 7.52 -23.35
CA THR A 2 -23.60 6.14 -23.75
C THR A 2 -24.70 5.18 -23.31
N ASP A 3 -25.78 5.12 -24.08
CA ASP A 3 -26.87 4.13 -23.95
C ASP A 3 -26.65 2.95 -24.89
N GLY A 4 -25.61 2.16 -24.60
CA GLY A 4 -25.40 0.85 -25.18
C GLY A 4 -25.56 -0.23 -24.11
N PRO A 5 -26.09 -1.42 -24.44
CA PRO A 5 -26.32 -2.48 -23.46
C PRO A 5 -25.04 -2.86 -22.71
N VAL A 6 -25.07 -2.74 -21.37
CA VAL A 6 -23.91 -3.03 -20.52
C VAL A 6 -23.74 -4.55 -20.39
N ASN A 7 -22.58 -5.05 -20.85
CA ASN A 7 -22.25 -6.46 -20.70
C ASN A 7 -21.89 -6.78 -19.23
N LEU A 8 -22.84 -7.35 -18.50
CA LEU A 8 -22.67 -7.72 -17.08
C LEU A 8 -21.54 -8.73 -16.84
N ASN A 9 -21.22 -9.59 -17.82
CA ASN A 9 -20.11 -10.54 -17.69
C ASN A 9 -18.77 -9.83 -17.67
N ARG A 10 -18.61 -8.75 -18.45
CA ARG A 10 -17.40 -7.92 -18.43
C ARG A 10 -17.25 -7.23 -17.08
N VAL A 11 -18.33 -6.68 -16.54
CA VAL A 11 -18.33 -6.01 -15.22
C VAL A 11 -17.98 -6.99 -14.10
N ARG A 12 -18.58 -8.19 -14.08
CA ARG A 12 -18.25 -9.24 -13.11
C ARG A 12 -16.77 -9.65 -13.19
N LYS A 13 -16.25 -9.85 -14.40
CA LYS A 13 -14.83 -10.17 -14.61
C LYS A 13 -13.90 -9.04 -14.16
N GLN A 14 -14.28 -7.78 -14.37
CA GLN A 14 -13.52 -6.63 -13.89
C GLN A 14 -13.49 -6.58 -12.36
N ARG A 15 -14.63 -6.76 -11.69
CA ARG A 15 -14.70 -6.84 -10.22
C ARG A 15 -13.82 -7.97 -9.67
N ALA A 16 -13.94 -9.17 -10.22
CA ALA A 16 -13.11 -10.32 -9.82
C ALA A 16 -11.60 -10.14 -10.09
N ARG A 17 -11.22 -9.33 -11.08
CA ARG A 17 -9.80 -8.96 -11.30
C ARG A 17 -9.33 -7.94 -10.27
N ALA A 18 -10.14 -6.92 -9.99
CA ALA A 18 -9.83 -5.89 -9.00
C ALA A 18 -9.68 -6.49 -7.59
N GLU A 19 -10.58 -7.39 -7.19
CA GLU A 19 -10.49 -8.08 -5.89
C GLU A 19 -9.23 -8.94 -5.78
N ARG A 20 -8.86 -9.64 -6.86
CA ARG A 20 -7.62 -10.43 -6.89
C ARG A 20 -6.38 -9.54 -6.80
N GLN A 21 -6.37 -8.40 -7.47
CA GLN A 21 -5.28 -7.44 -7.39
C GLN A 21 -5.13 -6.90 -5.96
N ALA A 22 -6.22 -6.45 -5.34
CA ALA A 22 -6.20 -5.94 -3.97
C ALA A 22 -5.68 -6.98 -2.97
N ARG A 23 -6.05 -8.26 -3.13
CA ARG A 23 -5.52 -9.36 -2.30
C ARG A 23 -4.03 -9.61 -2.57
N ALA A 24 -3.59 -9.53 -3.82
CA ALA A 24 -2.19 -9.67 -4.19
C ALA A 24 -1.34 -8.55 -3.59
N ASP A 25 -1.82 -7.31 -3.64
CA ASP A 25 -1.13 -6.15 -3.05
C ASP A 25 -1.03 -6.28 -1.53
N GLN A 26 -2.11 -6.72 -0.86
CA GLN A 26 -2.09 -7.02 0.58
C GLN A 26 -1.08 -8.12 0.92
N ASN A 27 -1.01 -9.18 0.11
CA ASN A 27 -0.05 -10.26 0.32
C ASN A 27 1.38 -9.83 0.01
N ALA A 28 1.61 -8.99 -0.99
CA ALA A 28 2.92 -8.41 -1.28
C ALA A 28 3.37 -7.50 -0.12
N ALA A 29 2.48 -6.70 0.44
CA ALA A 29 2.77 -5.86 1.59
C ALA A 29 3.07 -6.69 2.86
N ARG A 30 2.34 -7.79 3.08
CA ARG A 30 2.46 -8.66 4.27
C ARG A 30 3.62 -9.66 4.18
N PHE A 31 3.79 -10.28 3.03
CA PHE A 31 4.68 -11.43 2.81
C PHE A 31 5.75 -11.18 1.76
N GLY A 32 5.62 -10.14 0.92
CA GLY A 32 6.57 -9.83 -0.15
C GLY A 32 7.80 -9.04 0.31
N ARG A 33 7.79 -8.46 1.51
CA ARG A 33 8.97 -7.79 2.07
C ARG A 33 9.97 -8.83 2.58
N THR A 34 11.15 -8.85 1.98
CA THR A 34 12.27 -9.66 2.46
C THR A 34 12.78 -9.13 3.80
N LYS A 35 13.50 -9.96 4.58
CA LYS A 35 14.09 -9.52 5.87
C LYS A 35 14.97 -8.28 5.69
N ALA A 36 15.75 -8.22 4.61
CA ALA A 36 16.60 -7.08 4.30
C ALA A 36 15.81 -5.79 4.06
N GLN A 37 14.69 -5.86 3.32
CA GLN A 37 13.82 -4.71 3.09
C GLN A 37 13.16 -4.20 4.38
N LYS A 38 12.73 -5.11 5.25
CA LYS A 38 12.16 -4.73 6.56
C LYS A 38 13.17 -3.98 7.42
N ILE A 39 14.42 -4.46 7.47
CA ILE A 39 15.50 -3.82 8.23
C ILE A 39 15.82 -2.42 7.67
N LEU A 40 15.86 -2.28 6.34
CA LEU A 40 16.08 -0.97 5.71
C LEU A 40 14.95 0.01 6.04
N GLU A 41 13.69 -0.41 5.90
CA GLU A 41 12.53 0.42 6.24
C GLU A 41 12.52 0.82 7.73
N GLU A 42 12.88 -0.11 8.63
CA GLU A 42 12.98 0.17 10.07
C GLU A 42 14.09 1.17 10.37
N ALA A 43 15.28 1.01 9.77
CA ALA A 43 16.38 1.95 9.90
C ALA A 43 16.04 3.35 9.35
N GLU A 44 15.33 3.41 8.23
CA GLU A 44 14.83 4.67 7.66
C GLU A 44 13.79 5.33 8.57
N ALA A 45 12.84 4.54 9.12
CA ALA A 45 11.83 5.03 10.05
C ALA A 45 12.46 5.56 11.35
N ASP A 46 13.46 4.86 11.90
CA ASP A 46 14.19 5.28 13.09
C ASP A 46 15.01 6.55 12.83
N LYS A 47 15.65 6.66 11.67
CA LYS A 47 16.33 7.89 11.26
C LYS A 47 15.35 9.06 11.19
N ALA A 48 14.19 8.85 10.55
CA ALA A 48 13.16 9.87 10.45
C ALA A 48 12.63 10.31 11.83
N ARG A 49 12.38 9.35 12.74
CA ARG A 49 11.98 9.64 14.14
C ARG A 49 13.04 10.48 14.84
N ARG A 50 14.31 10.06 14.80
CA ARG A 50 15.41 10.80 15.41
C ARG A 50 15.55 12.21 14.85
N THR A 51 15.40 12.38 13.54
CA THR A 51 15.41 13.70 12.91
C THR A 51 14.26 14.57 13.42
N LEU A 52 13.04 14.03 13.49
CA LEU A 52 11.88 14.75 14.01
C LEU A 52 12.04 15.10 15.50
N ASP A 53 12.55 14.18 16.31
CA ASP A 53 12.81 14.40 17.72
C ASP A 53 13.89 15.48 17.94
N GLN A 54 14.96 15.49 17.13
CA GLN A 54 15.98 16.55 17.17
C GLN A 54 15.43 17.93 16.77
N HIS A 55 14.44 17.97 15.88
CA HIS A 55 13.78 19.20 15.48
C HIS A 55 12.60 19.58 16.38
N ARG A 56 12.25 18.73 17.36
CA ARG A 56 11.20 19.03 18.32
C ARG A 56 11.71 20.09 19.29
N ARG A 57 11.22 21.32 19.13
CA ARG A 57 11.36 22.35 20.15
C ARG A 57 10.36 22.03 21.24
N GLU A 58 10.83 21.80 22.46
CA GLU A 58 9.97 21.82 23.64
C GLU A 58 9.46 23.27 23.77
N GLU A 59 8.21 23.50 23.39
CA GLU A 59 7.52 24.74 23.77
C GLU A 59 7.39 24.72 25.29
N LYS A 60 8.07 25.69 25.91
CA LYS A 60 8.09 25.92 27.34
C LYS A 60 6.86 26.74 27.77
#